data_AF-A0A957D254-F1
#
_entry.id   AF-A0A957D254-F1
#
_cell.length_a   1.000
_cell.length_b   1.000
_cell.length_c   1.000
_cell.angle_alpha   90.00
_cell.angle_beta   90.00
_cell.angle_gamma   90.00
#
_symmetry.space_group_name_H-M   'P 1'
#
loop_
_entity.id
_entity.type
_entity.pdbx_description
1 polymer ?
#
loop_
_entity_poly.entity_id
_entity_poly.type
_entity_poly.pdbx_seq_one_letter_code
_entity_poly.pdbx_strand_id
1 'polypeptide(L)'
;MGQDIFQAQYEDLEEIARRFDQQAQESDQIRTYIQQKLDSLRNGGWEGMGSDAFYAEMEDQVMPALKRLSEAMAEGNYVTRQIMDMLQVAEEEAASTVQTEPDGGSAAATAVMGA
;
A
#
# COMPACT_ATOMS: atom_id res chain seq x y z
N MET A 1 24.88 -7.98 -6.78
CA MET A 1 25.09 -7.01 -5.68
C MET A 1 24.08 -5.87 -5.74
N GLY A 2 23.97 -5.10 -6.83
CA GLY A 2 22.91 -4.06 -6.95
C GLY A 2 21.50 -4.66 -7.06
N GLN A 3 21.29 -5.57 -8.03
CA GLN A 3 19.97 -6.16 -8.28
C GLN A 3 19.35 -6.89 -7.09
N ASP A 4 20.16 -7.55 -6.26
CA ASP A 4 19.69 -8.26 -5.07
C ASP A 4 19.07 -7.30 -4.02
N ILE A 5 19.61 -6.08 -3.91
CA ILE A 5 19.13 -5.07 -2.96
C ILE A 5 17.82 -4.43 -3.44
N PHE A 6 17.70 -4.19 -4.75
CA PHE A 6 16.47 -3.64 -5.33
C PHE A 6 15.32 -4.66 -5.22
N GLN A 7 15.56 -5.92 -5.58
CA GLN A 7 14.55 -6.98 -5.48
C GLN A 7 14.05 -7.16 -4.03
N ALA A 8 14.95 -7.16 -3.04
CA ALA A 8 14.57 -7.25 -1.64
C ALA A 8 13.66 -6.09 -1.19
N GLN A 9 13.91 -4.86 -1.67
CA GLN A 9 13.06 -3.70 -1.36
C GLN A 9 11.65 -3.81 -1.96
N TYR A 10 11.50 -4.37 -3.17
CA TYR A 10 10.18 -4.63 -3.74
C TYR A 10 9.40 -5.70 -2.97
N GLU A 11 10.08 -6.79 -2.56
CA GLU A 11 9.47 -7.84 -1.75
C GLU A 11 8.98 -7.29 -0.40
N ASP A 12 9.78 -6.43 0.24
CA ASP A 12 9.42 -5.74 1.49
C ASP A 12 8.22 -4.80 1.30
N LEU A 13 8.22 -3.98 0.25
CA LEU A 13 7.10 -3.06 -0.05
C LEU A 13 5.81 -3.82 -0.39
N GLU A 14 5.92 -4.94 -1.11
CA GLU A 14 4.77 -5.78 -1.41
C GLU A 14 4.20 -6.42 -0.14
N GLU A 15 5.07 -6.88 0.78
CA GLU A 15 4.64 -7.37 2.08
C GLU A 15 3.94 -6.28 2.90
N ILE A 16 4.50 -5.08 2.96
CA ILE A 16 3.89 -3.94 3.66
C ILE A 16 2.51 -3.62 3.08
N ALA A 17 2.40 -3.56 1.74
CA ALA A 17 1.12 -3.34 1.08
C ALA A 17 0.11 -4.43 1.48
N ARG A 18 0.49 -5.71 1.40
CA ARG A 18 -0.40 -6.83 1.81
C ARG A 18 -0.87 -6.70 3.26
N ARG A 19 0.02 -6.30 4.18
CA ARG A 19 -0.34 -6.11 5.59
C ARG A 19 -1.34 -4.97 5.79
N PHE A 20 -1.19 -3.86 5.07
CA PHE A 20 -2.17 -2.76 5.10
C PHE A 20 -3.55 -3.20 4.61
N ASP A 21 -3.61 -3.97 3.51
CA ASP A 21 -4.86 -4.50 2.97
C ASP A 21 -5.52 -5.47 3.96
N GLN A 22 -4.75 -6.39 4.53
CA GLN A 22 -5.26 -7.30 5.54
C GLN A 22 -5.82 -6.55 6.76
N GLN A 23 -5.11 -5.54 7.28
CA GLN A 23 -5.57 -4.75 8.41
C GLN A 23 -6.82 -3.93 8.09
N ALA A 24 -6.95 -3.43 6.86
CA ALA A 24 -8.15 -2.74 6.40
C ALA A 24 -9.37 -3.66 6.40
N GLN A 25 -9.21 -4.89 5.90
CA GLN A 25 -10.25 -5.92 5.87
C GLN A 25 -10.65 -6.37 7.28
N GLU A 26 -9.69 -6.65 8.16
CA GLU A 26 -9.95 -7.03 9.54
C GLU A 26 -10.70 -5.92 10.30
N SER A 27 -10.32 -4.65 10.09
CA SER A 27 -11.00 -3.51 10.69
C SER A 27 -12.44 -3.36 10.19
N ASP A 28 -12.69 -3.61 8.90
CA ASP A 28 -14.03 -3.57 8.32
C ASP A 28 -14.93 -4.72 8.81
N GLN A 29 -14.34 -5.91 8.99
CA GLN A 29 -15.02 -7.06 9.59
C GLN A 29 -15.44 -6.76 11.03
N ILE A 30 -14.54 -6.21 11.86
CA ILE A 30 -14.86 -5.81 13.23
C ILE A 30 -15.97 -4.77 13.25
N ARG A 31 -15.90 -3.75 12.38
CA ARG A 31 -16.94 -2.73 12.24
C ARG A 31 -18.30 -3.37 11.92
N THR A 32 -18.34 -4.26 10.94
CA THR A 32 -19.57 -4.94 10.51
C THR A 32 -20.13 -5.84 11.61
N TYR A 33 -19.26 -6.56 12.33
CA TYR A 33 -19.66 -7.37 13.47
C TYR A 33 -20.29 -6.51 14.58
N ILE A 34 -19.68 -5.37 14.92
CA ILE A 34 -20.21 -4.43 15.90
C ILE A 34 -21.58 -3.89 15.44
N GLN A 35 -21.70 -3.49 14.17
CA GLN A 35 -22.97 -3.02 13.61
C GLN A 35 -24.09 -4.05 13.78
N GLN A 36 -23.83 -5.32 13.45
CA GLN A 36 -24.81 -6.39 13.62
C GLN A 36 -25.25 -6.57 15.08
N LYS A 37 -24.33 -6.40 16.04
CA LYS A 37 -24.66 -6.44 17.46
C LYS A 37 -25.51 -5.24 17.88
N LEU A 38 -25.19 -4.04 17.40
CA LEU A 38 -26.00 -2.85 17.64
C LEU A 38 -27.41 -3.00 17.11
N ASP A 39 -27.56 -3.51 15.87
CA ASP A 39 -28.85 -3.72 15.25
C ASP A 39 -29.70 -4.73 16.05
N SER A 40 -29.09 -5.80 16.57
CA SER A 40 -29.76 -6.76 17.45
C SER A 40 -30.21 -6.14 18.77
N LEU A 41 -29.46 -5.17 19.32
CA LEU A 41 -29.84 -4.48 20.55
C LEU A 41 -30.97 -3.47 20.30
N ARG A 42 -30.94 -2.77 19.16
CA ARG A 42 -31.97 -1.80 18.76
C ARG A 42 -33.34 -2.44 18.51
N ASN A 43 -33.38 -3.68 18.02
CA ASN A 43 -34.62 -4.39 17.72
C ASN A 43 -35.31 -4.98 18.98
N GLY A 44 -35.34 -4.23 20.08
CA GLY A 44 -36.00 -4.61 21.34
C GLY A 44 -35.10 -5.37 22.33
N GLY A 45 -33.79 -5.45 22.08
CA GLY A 45 -32.81 -6.06 22.98
C GLY A 45 -32.38 -5.15 24.14
N TRP A 46 -32.48 -3.84 23.96
CA TRP A 46 -32.19 -2.84 24.99
C TRP A 46 -32.93 -1.53 24.73
N GLU A 47 -33.87 -1.19 25.61
CA GLU A 47 -34.67 0.04 25.59
C GLU A 47 -34.54 0.82 26.91
N GLY A 48 -34.45 2.15 26.84
CA GLY A 48 -34.40 3.07 27.99
C GLY A 48 -33.39 4.21 27.81
N MET A 49 -33.39 5.20 28.71
CA MET A 49 -32.57 6.43 28.57
C MET A 49 -31.06 6.19 28.40
N GLY A 50 -30.52 5.08 28.94
CA GLY A 50 -29.11 4.72 28.75
C GLY A 50 -28.80 4.16 27.36
N SER A 51 -29.80 3.63 26.66
CA SER A 51 -29.65 3.07 25.31
C SER A 51 -29.55 4.17 24.26
N ASP A 52 -30.33 5.26 24.37
CA ASP A 52 -30.31 6.37 23.42
C ASP A 52 -28.94 7.06 23.35
N ALA A 53 -28.35 7.36 24.52
CA ALA A 53 -27.03 7.99 24.61
C ALA A 53 -25.92 7.08 24.06
N PHE A 54 -25.98 5.79 24.37
CA PHE A 54 -25.04 4.80 23.83
C PHE A 54 -25.15 4.70 22.30
N TYR A 55 -26.37 4.61 21.77
CA TYR A 55 -26.62 4.53 20.34
C TYR A 55 -26.14 5.77 19.59
N ALA A 56 -26.34 6.96 20.16
CA ALA A 56 -25.82 8.21 19.61
C ALA A 56 -24.28 8.20 19.57
N GLU A 57 -23.60 7.80 20.65
CA GLU A 57 -22.14 7.71 20.68
C GLU A 57 -21.60 6.71 19.65
N MET A 58 -22.26 5.57 19.51
CA MET A 58 -21.88 4.56 18.53
C MET A 58 -22.01 5.08 17.09
N GLU A 59 -23.11 5.74 16.74
CA GLU A 59 -23.34 6.26 15.39
C GLU A 59 -22.52 7.51 15.06
N ASP A 60 -22.34 8.42 16.01
CA ASP A 60 -21.72 9.72 15.76
C ASP A 60 -20.18 9.67 15.88
N GLN A 61 -19.65 8.75 16.70
CA GLN A 61 -18.22 8.74 17.02
C GLN A 61 -17.55 7.41 16.68
N VAL A 62 -18.04 6.31 17.25
CA VAL A 62 -17.33 5.01 17.21
C VAL A 62 -17.36 4.40 15.81
N MET A 63 -18.54 4.25 15.21
CA MET A 63 -18.68 3.66 13.88
C MET A 63 -17.97 4.48 12.80
N PRO A 64 -18.07 5.82 12.78
CA PRO A 64 -17.27 6.65 11.88
C PRO A 64 -15.76 6.56 12.13
N ALA A 65 -15.29 6.41 13.38
CA ALA A 65 -13.87 6.22 13.67
C ALA A 65 -13.35 4.89 13.12
N LEU A 66 -14.09 3.79 13.30
CA LEU A 66 -13.74 2.47 12.75
C LEU A 66 -13.72 2.47 11.22
N LYS A 67 -14.66 3.17 10.58
CA LYS A 67 -14.66 3.36 9.13
C LYS A 67 -13.42 4.12 8.66
N ARG A 68 -13.09 5.26 9.27
CA ARG A 68 -11.89 6.05 8.94
C ARG A 68 -10.60 5.25 9.12
N LEU A 69 -10.54 4.38 10.13
CA LEU A 69 -9.39 3.50 10.33
C LEU A 69 -9.21 2.53 9.16
N SER A 70 -10.28 1.85 8.73
CA SER A 70 -10.23 0.94 7.58
C SER A 70 -9.83 1.69 6.29
N GLU A 71 -10.39 2.88 6.07
CA GLU A 71 -10.05 3.74 4.92
C GLU A 71 -8.57 4.16 4.94
N ALA A 72 -8.04 4.57 6.09
CA ALA A 72 -6.63 4.94 6.22
C ALA A 72 -5.67 3.76 5.97
N MET A 73 -6.04 2.55 6.40
CA MET A 73 -5.26 1.35 6.11
C MET A 73 -5.29 1.01 4.61
N ALA A 74 -6.45 1.13 3.96
CA ALA A 74 -6.58 0.94 2.52
C ALA A 74 -5.78 1.98 1.72
N GLU A 75 -5.77 3.24 2.17
CA GLU A 75 -4.92 4.30 1.61
C GLU A 75 -3.43 3.98 1.76
N GLY A 76 -3.01 3.42 2.90
CA GLY A 76 -1.65 2.92 3.10
C GLY A 76 -1.23 1.86 2.07
N ASN A 77 -2.12 0.89 1.77
CA ASN A 77 -1.88 -0.07 0.69
C ASN A 77 -1.73 0.62 -0.66
N TYR A 78 -2.65 1.52 -0.99
CA TYR A 78 -2.67 2.25 -2.25
C TYR A 78 -1.38 3.05 -2.47
N VAL A 79 -0.98 3.86 -1.49
CA VAL A 79 0.26 4.67 -1.56
C VAL A 79 1.49 3.78 -1.68
N THR A 80 1.55 2.66 -0.95
CA THR A 80 2.68 1.72 -1.04
C THR A 80 2.81 1.11 -2.44
N ARG A 81 1.68 0.76 -3.07
CA ARG A 81 1.67 0.28 -4.46
C ARG A 81 2.10 1.36 -5.45
N GLN A 82 1.64 2.59 -5.28
CA GLN A 82 2.08 3.70 -6.11
C GLN A 82 3.59 3.94 -6.02
N ILE A 83 4.19 3.76 -4.84
CA ILE A 83 5.65 3.85 -4.67
C ILE A 83 6.35 2.77 -5.50
N MET A 84 5.87 1.52 -5.45
CA MET A 84 6.44 0.44 -6.27
C MET A 84 6.32 0.72 -7.77
N ASP A 85 5.16 1.20 -8.24
CA ASP A 85 4.97 1.56 -9.65
C ASP A 85 5.93 2.67 -10.09
N MET A 86 6.12 3.69 -9.24
CA MET A 86 7.03 4.79 -9.51
C MET A 86 8.50 4.35 -9.54
N LEU A 87 8.90 3.45 -8.64
CA LEU A 87 10.24 2.86 -8.65
C LEU A 87 10.48 2.05 -9.92
N GLN A 88 9.51 1.27 -10.36
CA GLN A 88 9.64 0.46 -11.58
C GLN A 88 9.86 1.34 -12.81
N VAL A 89 9.07 2.41 -12.95
CA VAL A 89 9.22 3.37 -14.07
C VAL A 89 10.61 4.02 -14.04
N ALA A 90 11.07 4.47 -12.86
CA ALA A 90 12.39 5.08 -12.72
C ALA A 90 13.54 4.11 -13.07
N GLU A 91 13.39 2.83 -12.72
CA GLU A 91 14.36 1.78 -13.06
C GLU A 91 14.38 1.50 -14.58
N GLU A 92 13.23 1.43 -15.23
CA GLU A 92 13.12 1.25 -16.69
C GLU A 92 13.78 2.43 -17.44
N GLU A 93 13.58 3.66 -16.99
CA GLU A 93 14.22 4.85 -17.56
C GLU A 93 15.76 4.81 -17.39
N ALA A 94 16.25 4.45 -16.20
CA ALA A 94 17.68 4.32 -15.95
C ALA A 94 18.32 3.21 -16.80
N ALA A 95 17.66 2.05 -16.92
CA ALA A 95 18.13 0.94 -17.74
C ALA A 95 18.19 1.29 -19.23
N SER A 96 17.23 2.08 -19.73
CA SER A 96 17.23 2.56 -21.12
C SER A 96 18.40 3.52 -21.40
N THR A 97 18.76 4.36 -20.43
CA THR A 97 19.91 5.28 -20.54
C THR A 97 21.23 4.51 -20.58
N VAL A 98 21.37 3.46 -19.77
CA VAL A 98 22.58 2.61 -19.73
C VAL A 98 22.74 1.76 -21.01
N GLN A 99 21.63 1.32 -21.62
CA GLN A 99 21.69 0.57 -22.90
C GLN A 99 21.99 1.44 -24.12
N THR A 100 21.83 2.77 -24.01
CA THR A 100 22.07 3.70 -25.12
C THR A 100 23.56 4.13 -25.22
N GLU A 101 24.47 3.44 -24.54
CA GLU A 101 25.91 3.44 -24.87
C GLU A 101 26.30 2.18 -25.67
N PRO A 102 26.00 2.12 -26.98
CA PRO A 102 26.68 1.20 -27.88
C PRO A 102 28.04 1.79 -28.27
N ASP A 103 29.11 1.13 -27.84
CA ASP A 103 30.39 1.02 -28.55
C ASP A 103 30.96 2.31 -29.19
N GLY A 104 31.63 3.14 -28.39
CA GLY A 104 32.55 4.19 -28.85
C GLY A 104 34.02 3.75 -28.84
N GLY A 105 34.32 2.44 -28.88
CA GLY A 105 35.64 1.93 -28.51
C GLY A 105 36.19 0.80 -29.38
N SER A 106 35.77 0.67 -30.63
CA SER A 106 36.41 -0.25 -31.58
C SER A 106 37.17 0.50 -32.68
N ALA A 107 38.47 0.20 -32.77
CA ALA A 107 39.39 0.40 -33.89
C ALA A 107 39.94 1.81 -34.19
N ALA A 108 40.89 2.26 -33.37
CA ALA A 108 42.06 3.02 -33.85
C ALA A 108 43.39 2.29 -33.50
N ALA A 109 43.41 0.98 -33.72
CA ALA A 109 44.64 0.23 -33.94
C ALA A 109 44.79 0.00 -35.45
N THR A 110 45.25 1.01 -36.18
CA THR A 110 45.86 0.82 -37.49
C THR A 110 47.25 1.42 -37.42
N ALA A 111 48.22 0.52 -37.58
CA ALA A 111 49.64 0.77 -37.55
C ALA A 111 50.06 1.90 -38.50
N VAL A 112 50.89 2.81 -37.99
CA VAL A 112 51.95 3.45 -38.78
C VAL A 112 53.25 3.29 -38.00
N MET A 113 53.86 2.12 -38.19
CA MET A 113 55.28 1.91 -38.00
C MET A 113 55.83 1.59 -39.41
N GLY A 114 56.53 2.54 -40.03
CA GLY A 114 57.26 2.30 -41.29
C GLY A 114 57.22 3.44 -42.31
N ALA A 115 58.11 4.42 -42.15
CA ALA A 115 58.98 5.01 -43.20
C ALA A 115 59.77 6.19 -42.61
#